data_AF-A0A2E4BW14-F1
#
_entry.id   AF-A0A2E4BW14-F1
#
_cell.length_a   1.000
_cell.length_b   1.000
_cell.length_c   1.000
_cell.angle_alpha   90.00
_cell.angle_beta   90.00
_cell.angle_gamma   90.00
#
_symmetry.space_group_name_H-M   'P 1'
#
loop_
_entity.id
_entity.type
_entity.pdbx_description
1 polymer ?
#
loop_
_entity_poly.entity_id
_entity_poly.type
_entity_poly.pdbx_seq_one_letter_code
_entity_poly.pdbx_strand_id
1 'polypeptide(L)'
;MINGYKVIDADAHMQEPADLWDKYVEKEFYDRRPKVTNVEYQLFFKYESGELYPKALPEFLNQLINDESKRKVLWDNPVRLFGERIVN
;
A
#
# COMPACT_ATOMS: atom_id res chain seq x y z
N MET A 1 15.99 -26.05 0.32
CA MET A 1 15.98 -27.40 -0.29
C MET A 1 14.81 -28.16 0.30
N ILE A 2 13.96 -28.78 -0.50
CA ILE A 2 12.88 -29.66 -0.03
C ILE A 2 13.12 -31.03 -0.66
N ASN A 3 13.21 -32.08 0.17
CA ASN A 3 13.45 -33.47 -0.27
C ASN A 3 14.65 -33.63 -1.21
N GLY A 4 15.75 -32.90 -0.95
CA GLY A 4 16.96 -32.96 -1.78
C GLY A 4 16.93 -32.13 -3.06
N TYR A 5 15.82 -31.43 -3.36
CA TYR A 5 15.72 -30.53 -4.52
C TYR A 5 15.92 -29.07 -4.14
N LYS A 6 16.52 -28.31 -5.07
CA LYS A 6 16.52 -26.84 -5.02
C LYS A 6 15.08 -26.37 -5.22
N VAL A 7 14.69 -25.39 -4.40
CA VAL A 7 13.35 -24.80 -4.44
C VAL A 7 13.47 -23.47 -5.18
N ILE A 8 12.51 -23.20 -6.05
CA ILE A 8 12.35 -21.90 -6.68
C ILE A 8 11.36 -21.13 -5.83
N ASP A 9 11.78 -19.97 -5.35
CA ASP A 9 10.87 -19.04 -4.70
C ASP A 9 10.05 -18.32 -5.79
N ALA A 10 8.73 -18.46 -5.72
CA ALA A 10 7.81 -17.85 -6.67
C ALA A 10 7.44 -16.42 -6.29
N ASP A 11 7.82 -15.96 -5.09
CA ASP A 11 7.39 -14.69 -4.51
C ASP A 11 8.56 -13.93 -3.87
N ALA A 12 9.56 -13.60 -4.70
CA ALA A 12 10.70 -12.80 -4.29
C ALA A 12 10.46 -11.32 -4.61
N HIS A 13 10.70 -10.46 -3.63
CA HIS A 13 10.68 -9.00 -3.79
C HIS A 13 12.09 -8.40 -3.59
N MET A 14 12.35 -7.28 -4.26
CA MET A 14 13.55 -6.47 -4.07
C MET A 14 13.11 -5.04 -3.74
N GLN A 15 13.73 -4.45 -2.71
CA GLN A 15 13.49 -3.04 -2.39
C GLN A 15 14.17 -2.16 -3.43
N GLU A 16 13.42 -1.21 -3.99
CA GLU A 16 13.95 -0.25 -4.96
C GLU A 16 14.93 0.72 -4.30
N PRO A 17 15.85 1.35 -5.07
CA PRO A 17 16.57 2.52 -4.60
C PRO A 17 15.60 3.64 -4.19
N ALA A 18 15.86 4.30 -3.07
CA ALA A 18 14.98 5.34 -2.54
C ALA A 18 14.78 6.54 -3.49
N ASP A 19 15.74 6.76 -4.40
CA ASP A 19 15.77 7.84 -5.37
C ASP A 19 15.30 7.43 -6.77
N LEU A 20 14.75 6.21 -6.94
CA LEU A 20 14.28 5.71 -8.24
C LEU A 20 13.29 6.69 -8.89
N TRP A 21 12.27 7.10 -8.14
CA TRP A 21 11.22 7.97 -8.66
C TRP A 21 11.70 9.40 -8.91
N ASP A 22 12.65 9.91 -8.11
CA ASP A 22 13.22 11.24 -8.31
C ASP A 22 14.06 11.34 -9.59
N LYS A 23 14.68 10.22 -10.02
CA LYS A 23 15.59 10.18 -11.16
C LYS A 23 14.90 9.91 -12.49
N TYR A 24 13.87 9.07 -12.49
CA TYR A 24 13.37 8.45 -13.73
C TYR A 24 11.94 8.82 -14.11
N VAL A 25 11.19 9.54 -13.26
CA VAL A 25 9.85 10.00 -13.63
C VAL A 25 9.92 11.15 -14.63
N GLU A 26 9.12 11.06 -15.69
CA GLU A 26 9.01 12.07 -16.71
C GLU A 26 8.51 13.41 -16.14
N LYS A 27 8.99 14.52 -16.72
CA LYS A 27 8.67 15.87 -16.24
C LYS A 27 7.16 16.13 -16.12
N GLU A 28 6.35 15.59 -17.03
CA GLU A 28 4.89 15.75 -17.02
C GLU A 28 4.23 15.13 -15.78
N PHE A 29 4.84 14.10 -15.17
CA PHE A 29 4.28 13.35 -14.04
C PHE A 29 5.06 13.53 -12.74
N TYR A 30 6.13 14.33 -12.74
CA TYR A 30 7.07 14.45 -11.64
C TYR A 30 6.40 14.79 -10.30
N ASP A 31 5.39 15.66 -10.32
CA ASP A 31 4.68 16.09 -9.11
C ASP A 31 3.74 15.02 -8.51
N ARG A 32 3.46 13.95 -9.27
CA ARG A 32 2.60 12.83 -8.87
C ARG A 32 3.37 11.61 -8.39
N ARG A 33 4.70 11.65 -8.41
CA ARG A 33 5.54 10.51 -8.02
C ARG A 33 5.42 10.19 -6.52
N PRO A 34 5.69 8.95 -6.10
CA PRO A 34 5.90 8.63 -4.69
C PRO A 34 7.06 9.44 -4.14
N LYS A 35 6.84 10.17 -3.05
CA LYS A 35 7.87 10.96 -2.38
C LYS A 35 8.29 10.25 -1.10
N VAL A 36 9.48 9.66 -1.11
CA VAL A 36 10.04 9.00 0.07
C VAL A 36 10.59 10.07 1.02
N THR A 37 10.02 10.17 2.22
CA THR A 37 10.42 11.13 3.26
C THR A 37 11.43 10.54 4.25
N ASN A 38 11.44 9.22 4.42
CA ASN A 38 12.42 8.53 5.25
C ASN A 38 12.60 7.07 4.80
N VAL A 39 13.78 6.51 5.06
CA VAL A 39 14.09 5.09 4.85
C VAL A 39 14.56 4.51 6.18
N GLU A 40 13.74 3.66 6.78
CA GLU A 40 14.07 2.99 8.04
C GLU A 40 14.58 1.59 7.78
N TYR A 41 15.73 1.27 8.41
CA TYR A 41 16.37 -0.04 8.32
C TYR A 41 16.61 -0.54 6.88
N GLN A 42 16.74 0.39 5.92
CA GLN A 42 16.89 0.10 4.49
C GLN A 42 15.71 -0.69 3.86
N LEU A 43 14.60 -0.86 4.59
CA LEU A 43 13.48 -1.69 4.17
C LEU A 43 12.15 -0.94 4.17
N PHE A 44 11.95 -0.02 5.11
CA PHE A 44 10.67 0.65 5.27
C PHE A 44 10.74 2.07 4.72
N PHE A 45 10.03 2.31 3.63
CA PHE A 45 9.89 3.64 3.05
C PHE A 45 8.71 4.35 3.70
N LYS A 46 8.99 5.48 4.34
CA LYS A 46 7.95 6.43 4.74
C LYS A 46 7.72 7.34 3.54
N TYR A 47 6.46 7.48 3.16
CA TYR A 47 6.07 8.38 2.09
C TYR A 47 5.52 9.68 2.67
N GLU A 48 5.66 10.78 1.94
CA GLU A 48 4.95 12.02 2.26
C GLU A 48 3.45 11.74 2.36
N SER A 49 2.77 12.40 3.30
CA SER A 49 1.31 12.35 3.38
C SER A 49 0.72 12.94 2.11
N GLY A 50 0.38 12.06 1.19
CA GLY A 50 -0.47 12.31 0.06
C GLY A 50 -1.38 11.11 -0.03
N GLU A 51 -2.69 11.33 -0.08
CA GLU A 51 -3.57 10.24 -0.47
C GLU A 51 -3.09 9.79 -1.86
N LEU A 52 -2.57 8.55 -1.98
CA LEU A 52 -2.24 7.93 -3.27
C LEU A 52 -3.41 8.06 -4.26
N TYR A 53 -4.62 8.20 -3.70
CA TYR A 53 -5.82 8.48 -4.42
C TYR A 53 -6.80 9.30 -3.55
N PRO A 54 -6.77 10.65 -3.62
CA PRO A 54 -7.56 11.50 -2.71
C PRO A 54 -9.07 11.41 -2.91
N LYS A 55 -9.48 10.76 -3.99
CA LYS A 55 -10.87 10.49 -4.32
C LYS A 55 -11.31 9.09 -3.92
N ALA A 56 -10.44 8.28 -3.29
CA ALA A 56 -10.73 6.89 -2.96
C ALA A 56 -12.03 6.76 -2.15
N LEU A 57 -12.15 7.52 -1.07
CA LEU A 57 -13.32 7.45 -0.21
C LEU A 57 -14.58 8.02 -0.91
N PRO A 58 -14.57 9.22 -1.51
CA PRO A 58 -15.73 9.72 -2.26
C PRO A 58 -16.17 8.79 -3.40
N GLU A 59 -15.24 8.25 -4.20
CA GLU A 59 -15.57 7.36 -5.32
C GLU A 59 -16.12 6.01 -4.82
N PHE A 60 -15.55 5.44 -3.77
CA PHE A 60 -16.08 4.24 -3.13
C PHE A 60 -17.51 4.45 -2.61
N LEU A 61 -17.77 5.57 -1.92
CA LEU A 61 -19.09 5.88 -1.38
C LEU A 61 -20.14 6.10 -2.48
N ASN A 62 -19.73 6.54 -3.67
CA ASN A 62 -20.63 6.72 -4.83
C ASN A 62 -20.90 5.43 -5.62
N GLN A 63 -20.27 4.31 -5.29
CA GLN A 63 -20.54 3.04 -5.95
C GLN A 63 -21.98 2.57 -5.68
N LEU A 64 -22.55 1.83 -6.64
CA LEU A 64 -23.87 1.19 -6.58
C LEU A 64 -23.88 -0.03 -5.64
N ILE A 65 -23.38 0.17 -4.43
CA ILE A 65 -23.32 -0.78 -3.33
C ILE A 65 -24.25 -0.24 -2.24
N ASN A 66 -25.02 -1.10 -1.60
CA ASN A 66 -25.87 -0.68 -0.49
C ASN A 66 -25.05 -0.28 0.75
N ASP A 67 -25.64 0.52 1.63
CA ASP A 67 -24.94 1.08 2.79
C ASP A 67 -24.49 0.02 3.82
N GLU A 68 -25.23 -1.09 3.93
CA GLU A 68 -24.85 -2.21 4.81
C GLU A 68 -23.53 -2.86 4.34
N SER A 69 -23.39 -3.08 3.03
CA SER A 69 -22.18 -3.61 2.41
C SER A 69 -21.02 -2.61 2.51
N LYS A 70 -21.26 -1.30 2.35
CA LYS A 70 -20.24 -0.25 2.55
C LYS A 70 -19.72 -0.26 3.99
N ARG A 71 -20.61 -0.36 4.99
CA ARG A 71 -20.26 -0.46 6.42
C ARG A 71 -19.42 -1.70 6.70
N LYS A 72 -19.76 -2.84 6.10
CA LYS A 72 -18.98 -4.08 6.25
C LYS A 72 -17.56 -3.94 5.71
N VAL A 73 -17.40 -3.33 4.54
CA VAL A 73 -16.10 -3.12 3.89
C VAL A 73 -15.24 -2.14 4.68
N LEU A 74 -15.80 -0.98 5.05
CA LEU A 74 -15.04 0.08 5.71
C LEU A 74 -14.77 -0.19 7.18
N TRP A 75 -15.61 -0.98 7.85
CA TRP A 75 -15.55 -1.11 9.31
C TRP A 75 -15.67 -2.54 9.82
N ASP A 76 -16.79 -3.23 9.60
CA ASP A 76 -17.06 -4.48 10.33
C ASP A 76 -16.01 -5.56 10.03
N ASN A 77 -15.59 -5.70 8.77
CA ASN A 77 -14.59 -6.68 8.37
C ASN A 77 -13.19 -6.33 8.90
N PRO A 78 -12.65 -5.11 8.70
CA PRO A 78 -11.39 -4.72 9.30
C PRO A 78 -11.35 -4.84 10.81
N VAL A 79 -12.39 -4.39 11.52
CA VAL A 79 -12.46 -4.50 12.99
C VAL A 79 -12.47 -5.96 13.44
N ARG A 80 -13.21 -6.84 12.75
CA ARG A 80 -13.21 -8.27 13.04
C ARG A 80 -11.84 -8.92 12.84
N LEU A 81 -11.06 -8.47 11.85
CA LEU A 81 -9.76 -9.06 11.51
C LEU A 81 -8.59 -8.48 12.31
N PHE A 82 -8.64 -7.17 12.61
CA PHE A 82 -7.51 -6.41 13.16
C PHE A 82 -7.83 -5.70 14.47
N GLY A 83 -9.10 -5.60 14.87
CA GLY A 83 -9.56 -4.73 15.94
C GLY A 83 -8.88 -4.97 17.28
N GLU A 84 -8.68 -6.23 17.69
CA GLU A 84 -7.98 -6.57 18.95
C GLU A 84 -6.52 -6.08 18.99
N ARG A 85 -5.88 -5.89 17.82
CA ARG A 85 -4.49 -5.40 17.68
C ARG A 85 -4.39 -3.88 17.59
N ILE A 86 -5.50 -3.18 17.39
CA ILE A 86 -5.54 -1.72 17.15
C ILE A 86 -6.10 -0.97 18.37
N VAL A 87 -6.97 -1.61 19.16
CA VAL A 87 -7.63 -0.98 20.32
C VAL A 87 -6.98 -1.29 21.67
N ASN A 88 -5.89 -2.07 21.69
CA ASN A 88 -5.05 -2.37 22.85
C ASN A 88 -3.62 -1.91 22.60
#